data_AF-A0A2N6Q2V8-F1
#
_entry.id   AF-A0A2N6Q2V8-F1
#
_cell.length_a   1.000
_cell.length_b   1.000
_cell.length_c   1.000
_cell.angle_alpha   90.00
_cell.angle_beta   90.00
_cell.angle_gamma   90.00
#
_symmetry.space_group_name_H-M   'P 1'
#
loop_
_entity.id
_entity.type
_entity.pdbx_description
1 polymer ?
#
loop_
_entity_poly.entity_id
_entity_poly.type
_entity_poly.pdbx_seq_one_letter_code
_entity_poly.pdbx_strand_id
1 'polypeptide(L)'
;MAKFKNLEMSSTLSTNPDITVSNGFLGFGAKAIYTPTNTPLKAIINYYNAEDGEKLVKLLQMPEEQIAEKAEKMRMPQKQSMSNYRLEACLTADKQFIAIQIFGYADFKNTPLHELCIYKGKTAESIINLL
;
A
#
# COMPACT_ATOMS: atom_id res chain seq x y z
N MET A 1 -13.20 5.77 1.59
CA MET A 1 -11.88 5.47 2.15
C MET A 1 -11.90 4.04 2.69
N ALA A 2 -10.88 3.24 2.39
CA ALA A 2 -10.83 1.86 2.88
C ALA A 2 -10.59 1.83 4.40
N LYS A 3 -10.95 0.72 5.04
CA LYS A 3 -10.67 0.49 6.47
C LYS A 3 -9.47 -0.46 6.58
N PHE A 4 -8.51 -0.15 7.46
CA PHE A 4 -7.32 -0.98 7.69
C PHE A 4 -7.66 -2.47 7.82
N LYS A 5 -8.62 -2.80 8.70
CA LYS A 5 -9.06 -4.19 8.96
C LYS A 5 -9.68 -4.92 7.78
N ASN A 6 -10.03 -4.20 6.69
CA ASN A 6 -10.63 -4.79 5.49
C ASN A 6 -9.58 -5.04 4.38
N LEU A 7 -8.31 -4.67 4.61
CA LEU A 7 -7.23 -4.98 3.68
C LEU A 7 -6.71 -6.39 3.92
N GLU A 8 -6.30 -7.08 2.86
CA GLU A 8 -5.72 -8.43 2.92
C GLU A 8 -4.44 -8.44 3.78
N MET A 9 -3.66 -7.36 3.71
CA MET A 9 -2.40 -7.19 4.47
C MET A 9 -2.58 -6.91 5.98
N SER A 10 -3.81 -6.71 6.45
CA SER A 10 -4.06 -6.18 7.80
C SER A 10 -3.57 -7.10 8.92
N SER A 11 -3.66 -8.41 8.75
CA SER A 11 -3.13 -9.41 9.71
C SER A 11 -1.61 -9.32 9.83
N THR A 12 -0.89 -9.31 8.69
CA THR A 12 0.57 -9.16 8.64
C THR A 12 1.02 -7.85 9.28
N LEU A 13 0.35 -6.75 8.96
CA LEU A 13 0.67 -5.44 9.55
C LEU A 13 0.37 -5.36 11.05
N SER A 14 -0.61 -6.11 11.54
CA SER A 14 -0.92 -6.16 12.98
C SER A 14 0.17 -6.85 13.80
N THR A 15 1.02 -7.65 13.15
CA THR A 15 2.19 -8.31 13.76
C THR A 15 3.51 -7.58 13.51
N ASN A 16 3.49 -6.48 12.76
CA ASN A 16 4.70 -5.72 12.46
C ASN A 16 5.15 -4.93 13.71
N PRO A 17 6.43 -5.03 14.14
CA PRO A 17 6.90 -4.37 15.37
C PRO A 17 6.86 -2.84 15.32
N ASP A 18 6.86 -2.25 14.12
CA ASP A 18 6.75 -0.81 13.93
C ASP A 18 5.30 -0.32 13.86
N ILE A 19 4.32 -1.21 14.02
CA ILE A 19 2.90 -0.88 13.94
C ILE A 19 2.22 -1.23 15.26
N THR A 20 1.59 -0.23 15.88
CA THR A 20 0.69 -0.45 17.00
C THR A 20 -0.75 -0.43 16.51
N VAL A 21 -1.48 -1.53 16.70
CA VAL A 21 -2.92 -1.59 16.47
C VAL A 21 -3.64 -1.48 17.80
N SER A 22 -4.38 -0.41 18.00
CA SER A 22 -5.22 -0.21 19.18
C SER A 22 -6.68 -0.43 18.83
N ASN A 23 -7.37 -1.21 19.65
CA ASN A 23 -8.83 -1.28 19.61
C ASN A 23 -9.38 0.00 20.23
N GLY A 24 -10.19 0.76 19.48
CA GLY A 24 -10.84 1.94 20.02
C GLY A 24 -11.73 1.60 21.22
N PHE A 25 -11.90 2.55 22.14
CA PHE A 25 -12.81 2.41 23.28
C PHE A 25 -14.23 2.06 22.78
N LEU A 26 -14.84 1.02 23.36
CA LEU A 26 -16.14 0.46 22.96
C LEU A 26 -16.22 -0.08 21.51
N GLY A 27 -15.10 -0.49 20.91
CA GLY A 27 -15.10 -1.10 19.57
C GLY A 27 -15.24 -0.09 18.41
N PHE A 28 -15.25 1.21 18.71
CA PHE A 28 -15.28 2.26 17.70
C PHE A 28 -13.88 2.57 17.17
N GLY A 29 -13.59 2.00 15.99
CA GLY A 29 -12.47 2.44 15.15
C GLY A 29 -11.11 1.97 15.64
N ALA A 30 -10.74 0.73 15.28
CA ALA A 30 -9.35 0.30 15.43
C ALA A 30 -8.43 1.26 14.66
N LYS A 31 -7.39 1.75 15.34
CA LYS A 31 -6.37 2.64 14.77
C LYS A 31 -5.05 1.91 14.71
N ALA A 32 -4.48 1.85 13.51
CA ALA A 32 -3.11 1.40 13.30
C ALA A 32 -2.20 2.64 13.21
N ILE A 33 -1.11 2.65 13.98
CA ILE A 33 -0.15 3.75 14.08
C ILE A 33 1.23 3.22 13.71
N TYR A 34 1.94 3.92 12.84
CA TYR A 34 3.37 3.70 12.59
C TYR A 34 4.16 4.32 13.74
N THR A 35 4.74 3.48 14.59
CA THR A 35 5.39 3.85 15.85
C THR A 35 6.59 4.81 15.65
N PRO A 36 7.48 4.62 14.66
CA PRO A 36 8.68 5.45 14.52
C PRO A 36 8.41 6.96 14.37
N THR A 37 7.26 7.35 13.83
CA THR A 37 6.87 8.76 13.69
C THR A 37 5.57 9.11 14.39
N ASN A 38 4.96 8.15 15.09
CA ASN A 38 3.66 8.28 15.74
C ASN A 38 2.54 8.74 14.76
N THR A 39 2.62 8.30 13.50
CA THR A 39 1.68 8.72 12.45
C THR A 39 0.65 7.63 12.17
N PRO A 40 -0.67 7.95 12.13
CA PRO A 40 -1.70 6.98 11.79
C PRO A 40 -1.55 6.42 10.37
N LEU A 41 -1.82 5.13 10.20
CA LEU A 41 -1.91 4.51 8.87
C LEU A 41 -3.24 4.87 8.20
N LYS A 42 -3.16 5.26 6.94
CA LYS A 42 -4.30 5.48 6.05
C LYS A 42 -4.37 4.34 5.03
N ALA A 43 -5.50 3.65 5.01
CA ALA A 43 -5.78 2.60 4.03
C ALA A 43 -6.34 3.21 2.72
N ILE A 44 -5.76 2.81 1.59
CA ILE A 44 -6.23 3.15 0.24
C ILE A 44 -6.45 1.89 -0.58
N ILE A 45 -7.45 1.95 -1.47
CA ILE A 45 -7.69 0.98 -2.53
C ILE A 45 -7.83 1.77 -3.82
N ASN A 46 -6.98 1.48 -4.80
CA ASN A 46 -7.02 2.07 -6.13
C ASN A 46 -7.15 0.95 -7.17
N TYR A 47 -7.77 1.25 -8.30
CA TYR A 47 -7.81 0.35 -9.46
C TYR A 47 -7.03 0.98 -10.61
N TYR A 48 -6.31 0.19 -11.38
CA TYR A 48 -5.52 0.64 -12.52
C TYR A 48 -5.80 -0.23 -13.74
N ASN A 49 -5.61 0.28 -14.96
CA ASN A 49 -5.64 -0.58 -16.14
C ASN A 49 -4.46 -1.59 -16.11
N ALA A 50 -4.45 -2.56 -17.03
CA ALA A 50 -3.40 -3.57 -17.05
C ALA A 50 -1.99 -2.99 -17.23
N GLU A 51 -1.83 -2.01 -18.13
CA GLU A 51 -0.53 -1.40 -18.42
C GLU A 51 0.07 -0.68 -17.19
N ASP A 52 -0.71 0.18 -16.55
CA ASP A 52 -0.28 0.92 -15.35
C ASP A 52 -0.12 -0.03 -14.14
N GLY A 53 -0.99 -1.04 -14.02
CA GLY A 53 -0.91 -2.07 -12.98
C GLY A 53 0.38 -2.91 -13.08
N GLU A 54 0.71 -3.42 -14.28
CA GLU A 54 1.94 -4.16 -14.52
C GLU A 54 3.20 -3.31 -14.30
N LYS A 55 3.17 -2.03 -14.68
CA LYS A 55 4.28 -1.10 -14.40
C LYS A 55 4.51 -0.94 -12.91
N LEU A 56 3.45 -0.82 -12.12
CA LEU A 56 3.55 -0.74 -10.66
C LEU A 56 4.08 -2.06 -10.06
N VAL A 57 3.60 -3.23 -10.52
CA VAL A 57 4.14 -4.53 -10.09
C VAL A 57 5.65 -4.60 -10.36
N LYS A 58 6.07 -4.26 -11.59
CA LYS A 58 7.49 -4.24 -11.97
C LYS A 58 8.31 -3.31 -11.08
N LEU A 59 7.81 -2.10 -10.80
CA LEU A 59 8.47 -1.14 -9.90
C LEU A 59 8.66 -1.74 -8.50
N LEU A 60 7.62 -2.35 -7.92
CA LEU A 60 7.66 -2.89 -6.55
C LEU A 60 8.52 -4.15 -6.42
N GLN A 61 8.90 -4.79 -7.52
CA GLN A 61 9.79 -5.96 -7.55
C GLN A 61 11.24 -5.61 -7.91
N MET A 62 11.57 -4.33 -8.10
CA MET A 62 12.95 -3.89 -8.31
C MET A 62 13.74 -3.92 -6.98
N PRO A 63 15.09 -3.95 -7.04
CA PRO A 63 15.91 -3.67 -5.87
C PRO A 63 15.56 -2.31 -5.26
N GLU A 64 15.42 -2.25 -3.94
CA GLU A 64 14.86 -1.09 -3.23
C GLU A 64 15.63 0.21 -3.55
N GLU A 65 16.95 0.12 -3.68
CA GLU A 65 17.84 1.25 -4.00
C GLU A 65 17.56 1.90 -5.37
N GLN A 66 16.84 1.23 -6.26
CA GLN A 66 16.46 1.75 -7.58
C GLN A 66 15.01 2.28 -7.63
N ILE A 67 14.17 1.92 -6.65
CA ILE A 67 12.73 2.21 -6.68
C ILE A 67 12.49 3.72 -6.62
N ALA A 68 13.17 4.43 -5.72
CA ALA A 68 12.94 5.86 -5.53
C ALA A 68 13.17 6.67 -6.82
N GLU A 69 14.33 6.47 -7.46
CA GLU A 69 14.67 7.12 -8.73
C GLU A 69 13.67 6.76 -9.83
N LYS A 70 13.27 5.49 -9.91
CA LYS A 70 12.34 5.02 -10.94
C LYS A 70 10.94 5.60 -10.74
N ALA A 71 10.44 5.61 -9.52
CA ALA A 71 9.12 6.12 -9.15
C ALA A 71 8.99 7.62 -9.47
N GLU A 72 10.02 8.41 -9.18
CA GLU A 72 10.04 9.86 -9.44
C GLU A 72 9.99 10.21 -10.93
N LYS A 73 10.50 9.34 -11.80
CA LYS A 73 10.49 9.51 -13.26
C LYS A 73 9.28 8.88 -13.93
N MET A 74 8.48 8.10 -13.20
CA MET A 74 7.30 7.45 -13.76
C MET A 74 6.16 8.44 -13.94
N ARG A 75 5.47 8.33 -15.07
CA ARG A 75 4.17 8.99 -15.26
C ARG A 75 3.19 8.45 -14.23
N MET A 76 2.45 9.35 -13.57
CA MET A 76 1.40 8.99 -12.62
C MET A 76 0.38 8.01 -13.25
N PRO A 77 0.22 6.81 -12.68
CA PRO A 77 -0.80 5.85 -13.06
C PRO A 77 -2.21 6.44 -13.03
N GLN A 78 -3.03 6.14 -14.03
CA GLN A 78 -4.38 6.67 -14.10
C GLN A 78 -5.35 5.76 -13.33
N LYS A 79 -5.93 6.29 -12.25
CA LYS A 79 -6.94 5.58 -11.45
C LYS A 79 -8.18 5.29 -12.29
N GLN A 80 -8.66 4.06 -12.17
CA GLN A 80 -9.89 3.59 -12.78
C GLN A 80 -10.98 3.48 -11.71
N SER A 81 -12.25 3.55 -12.13
CA SER A 81 -13.39 3.25 -11.26
C SER A 81 -13.49 1.75 -10.94
N MET A 82 -13.11 0.90 -11.89
CA MET A 82 -13.09 -0.56 -11.77
C MET A 82 -12.05 -1.16 -12.73
N SER A 83 -11.32 -2.17 -12.28
CA SER A 83 -10.36 -2.91 -13.11
C SER A 83 -9.95 -4.22 -12.43
N ASN A 84 -9.35 -5.13 -13.19
CA ASN A 84 -8.77 -6.38 -12.66
C ASN A 84 -7.45 -6.17 -11.92
N TYR A 85 -6.88 -4.96 -11.90
CA TYR A 85 -5.70 -4.63 -11.11
C TYR A 85 -6.10 -3.74 -9.93
N ARG A 86 -6.16 -4.35 -8.75
CA ARG A 86 -6.49 -3.69 -7.49
C ARG A 86 -5.21 -3.50 -6.69
N LEU A 87 -4.87 -2.26 -6.37
CA LEU A 87 -3.81 -1.93 -5.43
C LEU A 87 -4.43 -1.67 -4.06
N GLU A 88 -3.88 -2.32 -3.04
CA GLU A 88 -4.11 -1.98 -1.64
C GLU A 88 -2.84 -1.37 -1.04
N ALA A 89 -2.99 -0.33 -0.22
CA ALA A 89 -1.88 0.18 0.56
C ALA A 89 -2.30 0.75 1.91
N CYS A 90 -1.39 0.68 2.87
CA CYS A 90 -1.40 1.42 4.11
C CYS A 90 -0.22 2.38 4.14
N LEU A 91 -0.48 3.68 4.22
CA LEU A 91 0.55 4.72 4.16
C LEU A 91 0.40 5.73 5.30
N THR A 92 1.49 6.38 5.66
CA THR A 92 1.50 7.49 6.62
C THR A 92 1.42 8.85 5.92
N ALA A 93 0.84 9.85 6.59
CA ALA A 93 0.72 11.21 6.04
C ALA A 93 2.08 11.94 5.90
N ASP A 94 3.04 11.60 6.76
CA ASP A 94 4.43 12.07 6.70
C ASP A 94 5.28 11.36 5.63
N LYS A 95 4.66 10.42 4.90
CA LYS A 95 5.24 9.61 3.83
C LYS A 95 6.46 8.76 4.25
N GLN A 96 6.66 8.54 5.54
CA GLN A 96 7.78 7.76 6.06
C GLN A 96 7.55 6.25 6.02
N PHE A 97 6.33 5.80 5.73
CA PHE A 97 5.98 4.38 5.68
C PHE A 97 4.89 4.11 4.64
N ILE A 98 5.08 3.04 3.88
CA ILE A 98 4.03 2.40 3.08
C ILE A 98 4.16 0.88 3.12
N ALA A 99 3.03 0.21 3.32
CA ALA A 99 2.84 -1.20 3.00
C ALA A 99 1.89 -1.29 1.80
N ILE A 100 2.26 -2.07 0.78
CA ILE A 100 1.59 -2.05 -0.53
C ILE A 100 1.57 -3.44 -1.17
N GLN A 101 0.45 -3.79 -1.77
CA GLN A 101 0.29 -5.04 -2.52
C GLN A 101 -0.69 -4.86 -3.68
N ILE A 102 -0.40 -5.49 -4.81
CA ILE A 102 -1.25 -5.47 -6.00
C ILE A 102 -1.83 -6.86 -6.24
N PHE A 103 -3.12 -6.88 -6.55
CA PHE A 103 -3.91 -8.07 -6.78
C PHE A 103 -4.43 -8.08 -8.21
N GLY A 104 -4.35 -9.25 -8.84
CA GLY A 104 -5.05 -9.57 -10.06
C GLY A 104 -6.41 -10.18 -9.74
N TYR A 105 -7.46 -9.73 -10.41
CA TYR A 105 -8.78 -10.33 -10.34
C TYR A 105 -9.00 -11.29 -11.51
N ALA A 106 -9.16 -12.56 -11.19
CA ALA A 106 -9.51 -13.63 -12.11
C ALA A 106 -10.33 -14.69 -11.36
N ASP A 107 -11.19 -15.42 -12.05
CA ASP A 107 -11.99 -16.51 -11.46
C ASP A 107 -12.74 -16.12 -10.17
N PHE A 108 -13.31 -14.91 -10.18
CA PHE A 108 -14.02 -14.30 -9.05
C PHE A 108 -13.21 -14.12 -7.75
N LYS A 109 -11.87 -14.11 -7.87
CA LYS A 109 -10.95 -13.99 -6.74
C LYS A 109 -9.88 -12.94 -7.01
N ASN A 110 -9.55 -12.15 -5.97
CA ASN A 110 -8.34 -11.34 -5.97
C ASN A 110 -7.17 -12.21 -5.51
N THR A 111 -6.12 -12.32 -6.32
CA THR A 111 -4.90 -13.06 -5.99
C THR A 111 -3.72 -12.09 -6.04
N PRO A 112 -2.83 -12.09 -5.02
CA PRO A 112 -1.62 -11.28 -5.06
C PRO A 112 -0.79 -11.55 -6.31
N LEU A 113 -0.32 -10.49 -6.97
CA LEU A 113 0.62 -10.59 -8.09
C LEU A 113 2.09 -10.65 -7.61
N HIS A 114 2.32 -10.28 -6.36
CA HIS A 114 3.60 -10.34 -5.67
C HIS A 114 3.39 -10.35 -4.14
N GLU A 115 4.45 -10.64 -3.39
CA GLU A 115 4.46 -10.57 -1.93
C GLU A 115 4.20 -9.15 -1.41
N LEU A 116 3.71 -9.02 -0.19
CA LEU A 116 3.53 -7.71 0.46
C LEU A 116 4.87 -6.95 0.52
N CYS A 117 4.91 -5.75 -0.05
CA CYS A 117 6.08 -4.89 0.03
C CYS A 117 5.91 -3.85 1.15
N ILE A 118 6.96 -3.61 1.93
CA ILE A 118 7.00 -2.59 2.98
C ILE A 118 8.23 -1.71 2.73
N TYR A 119 8.00 -0.40 2.61
CA TYR A 119 9.05 0.58 2.39
C TYR A 119 9.02 1.68 3.45
N LYS A 120 10.19 2.25 3.71
CA LYS A 120 10.39 3.33 4.69
C LYS A 120 11.16 4.49 4.06
N GLY A 121 11.08 5.66 4.68
CA GLY A 121 11.90 6.83 4.31
C GLY A 121 11.73 7.25 2.86
N LYS A 122 12.84 7.46 2.14
CA LYS A 122 12.82 8.02 0.78
C LYS A 122 12.07 7.16 -0.22
N THR A 123 12.22 5.84 -0.16
CA THR A 123 11.49 4.92 -1.05
C THR A 123 9.99 4.98 -0.81
N ALA A 124 9.57 5.01 0.46
CA ALA A 124 8.15 5.19 0.81
C ALA A 124 7.61 6.52 0.26
N GLU A 125 8.36 7.60 0.42
CA GLU A 125 7.98 8.92 -0.07
C GLU A 125 7.75 8.93 -1.58
N SER A 126 8.71 8.41 -2.35
CA SER A 126 8.62 8.39 -3.82
C SER A 126 7.46 7.54 -4.32
N ILE A 127 7.19 6.39 -3.69
CA ILE A 127 6.02 5.56 -4.03
C ILE A 127 4.72 6.28 -3.66
N ILE A 128 4.60 6.85 -2.46
CA ILE A 128 3.37 7.53 -2.03
C ILE A 128 3.05 8.72 -2.94
N ASN A 129 4.06 9.45 -3.42
CA ASN A 129 3.88 10.55 -4.37
C ASN A 129 3.40 10.10 -5.75
N LEU A 130 3.63 8.84 -6.12
CA LEU A 130 3.21 8.27 -7.40
C LEU A 130 1.75 7.82 -7.41
N LEU A 131 1.15 7.57 -6.23
CA LEU A 131 -0.19 6.98 -6.06
C LEU A 131 -1.32 8.01 -5.93
#